data_AF-A0A972BS98-F1
#
_entry.id   AF-A0A972BS98-F1
#
_cell.length_a   1.000
_cell.length_b   1.000
_cell.length_c   1.000
_cell.angle_alpha   90.00
_cell.angle_beta   90.00
_cell.angle_gamma   90.00
#
_symmetry.space_group_name_H-M   'P 1'
#
loop_
_entity.id
_entity.type
_entity.pdbx_description
1 polymer ?
#
loop_
_entity_poly.entity_id
_entity_poly.type
_entity_poly.pdbx_seq_one_letter_code
_entity_poly.pdbx_strand_id
1 'polypeptide(L)' 'QFHAKHDDQILDLFAEELRLAHNELCEITGVFTSDDLLGEIFSSFCIGK' A
#
# COMPACT_ATOMS: atom_id res chain seq x y z
N GLN A 1 5.98 17.57 23.05
CA GLN A 1 6.21 16.10 23.08
C GLN A 1 4.91 15.29 23.17
N PHE A 2 3.79 15.83 23.67
CA PHE A 2 2.50 15.11 23.72
C PHE A 2 1.70 15.12 22.39
N HIS A 3 1.85 16.13 21.52
CA HIS A 3 1.10 16.20 20.25
C HIS A 3 1.46 15.10 19.25
N ALA A 4 2.76 14.79 19.09
CA ALA A 4 3.23 13.76 18.17
C ALA A 4 2.66 12.35 18.45
N LYS A 5 2.21 12.08 19.69
CA LYS A 5 1.69 10.77 20.09
C LYS A 5 0.22 10.57 19.75
N HIS A 6 -0.56 11.65 19.71
CA HIS A 6 -1.97 11.61 19.30
C HIS A 6 -2.10 11.49 17.79
N ASP A 7 -1.24 12.21 17.07
CA ASP A 7 -1.18 12.14 15.61
C ASP A 7 -0.81 10.73 15.14
N ASP A 8 0.11 10.05 15.83
CA ASP A 8 0.48 8.65 15.54
C ASP A 8 -0.73 7.70 15.63
N GLN A 9 -1.57 7.84 16.68
CA GLN A 9 -2.75 6.99 16.84
C GLN A 9 -3.80 7.21 15.74
N ILE A 10 -3.93 8.47 15.28
CA ILE A 10 -4.82 8.81 14.17
C ILE A 10 -4.27 8.20 12.88
N LEU A 11 -2.96 8.32 12.63
CA LEU A 11 -2.30 7.76 11.47
C LEU A 11 -2.37 6.22 11.45
N ASP A 12 -2.24 5.56 12.59
CA ASP A 12 -2.41 4.11 12.73
C ASP A 12 -3.84 3.67 12.35
N LEU A 13 -4.86 4.40 12.83
CA LEU A 13 -6.25 4.12 12.47
C LEU A 13 -6.48 4.33 10.97
N PHE A 14 -5.98 5.43 10.40
CA PHE A 14 -6.07 5.69 8.97
C PHE A 14 -5.38 4.61 8.14
N ALA A 15 -4.21 4.14 8.57
CA ALA A 15 -3.49 3.07 7.88
C ALA A 15 -4.30 1.76 7.85
N GLU A 16 -4.97 1.43 8.96
CA GLU A 16 -5.84 0.25 9.02
C GLU A 16 -7.08 0.37 8.13
N GLU A 17 -7.75 1.54 8.14
CA GLU A 17 -8.89 1.79 7.26
C GLU A 17 -8.50 1.69 5.77
N LEU A 18 -7.32 2.22 5.40
CA LEU A 18 -6.78 2.10 4.05
C LEU A 18 -6.47 0.64 3.69
N ARG A 19 -5.93 -0.13 4.62
CA ARG A 19 -5.66 -1.57 4.42
C ARG A 19 -6.95 -2.34 4.17
N LEU A 20 -8.01 -2.08 4.94
CA LEU A 20 -9.32 -2.72 4.76
C LEU A 20 -9.94 -2.33 3.41
N ALA A 21 -9.96 -1.03 3.08
CA ALA A 21 -10.46 -0.55 1.80
C ALA A 21 -9.71 -1.15 0.61
N HIS A 22 -8.38 -1.29 0.72
CA HIS A 22 -7.56 -1.96 -0.31
C HIS A 22 -7.96 -3.44 -0.50
N ASN A 23 -8.19 -4.18 0.58
CA ASN A 23 -8.61 -5.59 0.50
C ASN A 23 -9.98 -5.73 -0.18
N GLU A 24 -10.96 -4.90 0.19
CA GLU A 24 -12.29 -4.90 -0.43
C GLU A 24 -12.23 -4.58 -1.93
N LEU A 25 -11.36 -3.64 -2.32
CA LEU A 25 -11.12 -3.36 -3.73
C LEU A 25 -10.50 -4.56 -4.45
N CYS A 26 -9.53 -5.24 -3.83
CA CYS A 26 -8.90 -6.44 -4.38
C CYS A 26 -9.87 -7.61 -4.58
N GLU A 27 -10.92 -7.75 -3.76
CA GLU A 27 -11.99 -8.74 -4.01
C GLU A 27 -12.73 -8.48 -5.33
N ILE A 28 -12.80 -7.22 -5.77
CA ILE A 28 -13.46 -6.83 -7.03
C ILE A 28 -12.48 -6.85 -8.21
N THR A 29 -11.28 -6.32 -8.02
CA THR A 29 -10.30 -6.13 -9.11
C THR A 29 -9.37 -7.32 -9.30
N GLY A 30 -9.35 -8.26 -8.36
CA GLY A 30 -8.34 -9.32 -8.25
C GLY A 30 -7.19 -8.94 -7.33
N VAL A 31 -6.44 -9.96 -6.90
CA VAL A 31 -5.27 -9.82 -6.03
C VAL A 31 -4.15 -9.09 -6.75
N PHE A 32 -3.63 -8.03 -6.13
CA PHE A 32 -2.44 -7.32 -6.58
C PHE A 32 -1.32 -7.54 -5.55
N THR A 33 -0.30 -8.29 -5.95
CA THR A 33 0.79 -8.70 -5.06
C THR A 33 1.95 -7.72 -5.10
N SER A 34 2.86 -7.87 -4.13
CA SER A 34 4.13 -7.13 -4.16
C SER A 34 4.97 -7.47 -5.40
N ASP A 35 4.88 -8.70 -5.92
CA ASP A 35 5.58 -9.10 -7.14
C ASP A 35 5.01 -8.40 -8.39
N ASP A 36 3.69 -8.22 -8.45
CA ASP A 36 3.04 -7.47 -9.53
C ASP A 36 3.48 -6.00 -9.53
N LEU A 37 3.55 -5.40 -8.33
CA LEU A 37 4.05 -4.04 -8.14
C LEU A 37 5.51 -3.90 -8.58
N LEU A 38 6.38 -4.83 -8.15
CA LEU A 38 7.78 -4.81 -8.55
C LEU A 38 7.91 -5.02 -10.06
N GLY A 39 7.11 -5.92 -10.64
CA GLY A 39 7.01 -6.13 -12.07
C GLY A 39 6.68 -4.84 -12.82
N GLU A 40 5.69 -4.07 -12.38
CA GLU A 40 5.30 -2.81 -13.01
C GLU A 40 6.38 -1.73 -12.87
N ILE A 41 6.94 -1.55 -11.67
CA ILE A 41 8.03 -0.58 -11.42
C ILE A 41 9.22 -0.86 -12.33
N PHE A 42 9.58 -2.14 -12.49
CA PHE A 42 10.74 -2.55 -13.26
C PHE A 42 10.44 -2.87 -14.74
N SER A 43 9.17 -2.86 -15.16
CA SER A 43 8.75 -3.17 -16.54
C SER A 43 9.35 -2.22 -17.59
N SER A 44 9.64 -0.99 -17.20
CA SER A 44 10.22 0.06 -18.05
C SER A 44 11.76 0.09 -18.02
N PHE A 45 12.39 -0.66 -17.12
CA PHE A 45 13.84 -0.79 -17.10
C PHE A 45 14.23 -1.76 -18.21
N CYS A 46 14.87 -1.25 -19.28
CA CYS A 46 15.35 -2.07 -20.38
C CYS A 46 16.07 -3.32 -19.85
N ILE A 47 15.60 -4.51 -20.26
CA ILE A 47 16.25 -5.78 -19.97
C ILE A 47 17.67 -5.71 -20.52
N GLY A 48 18.66 -5.54 -19.63
CA GLY A 48 20.07 -5.45 -19.97
C GLY A 48 20.72 -4.11 -19.61
N LYS A 49 21.08 -3.96 -18.33
CA LYS A 49 22.31 -3.28 -17.90
C LYS A 49 22.86 -3.98 -16.67
#